data_AF-A0A3D4CH45-F1
#
_entry.id   AF-A0A3D4CH45-F1
#
_cell.length_a   1.000
_cell.length_b   1.000
_cell.length_c   1.000
_cell.angle_alpha   90.00
_cell.angle_beta   90.00
_cell.angle_gamma   90.00
#
_symmetry.space_group_name_H-M   'P 1'
#
loop_
_entity.id
_entity.type
_entity.pdbx_description
1 polymer ?
#
loop_
_entity_poly.entity_id
_entity_poly.type
_entity_poly.pdbx_seq_one_letter_code
_entity_poly.pdbx_strand_id
1 'polypeptide(L)' 'MKNLTPKEKEIIDLIKQNYTSKEISEKLNRSIKTIENHRSNICKKLNISGSNALLRYLIENPNII' A
#
# COMPACT_ATOMS: atom_id res chain seq x y z
N MET A 1 -0.21 -12.03 9.63
CA MET A 1 -0.57 -11.93 8.20
C MET A 1 -2.09 -12.09 7.89
N LYS A 2 -3.01 -11.88 8.85
CA LYS A 2 -4.47 -12.17 8.68
C LYS A 2 -5.38 -10.96 8.44
N ASN A 3 -4.87 -9.72 8.48
CA ASN A 3 -5.72 -8.52 8.47
C ASN A 3 -5.67 -7.69 7.18
N LEU A 4 -4.82 -8.05 6.21
CA LEU A 4 -4.76 -7.39 4.91
C LEU A 4 -5.67 -8.11 3.93
N THR A 5 -6.62 -7.38 3.37
CA THR A 5 -7.50 -7.84 2.32
C THR A 5 -6.72 -8.07 1.02
N PRO A 6 -7.24 -8.88 0.08
CA PRO A 6 -6.57 -9.12 -1.20
C PRO A 6 -6.21 -7.83 -1.94
N LYS A 7 -7.10 -6.83 -1.91
CA LYS A 7 -6.88 -5.50 -2.51
C LYS A 7 -5.74 -4.74 -1.84
N GLU A 8 -5.61 -4.83 -0.52
CA GLU A 8 -4.52 -4.17 0.20
C GLU A 8 -3.17 -4.83 -0.12
N LYS A 9 -3.13 -6.15 -0.30
CA LYS A 9 -1.93 -6.86 -0.75
C LYS A 9 -1.53 -6.46 -2.18
N GLU A 10 -2.51 -6.33 -3.07
CA GLU A 10 -2.28 -5.88 -4.45
C GLU A 10 -1.71 -4.46 -4.49
N ILE A 11 -2.26 -3.54 -3.69
CA ILE A 11 -1.72 -2.19 -3.55
C ILE A 11 -0.29 -2.22 -2.98
N ILE A 12 -0.03 -3.05 -1.96
CA ILE A 12 1.31 -3.22 -1.39
C ILE A 12 2.31 -3.72 -2.44
N ASP A 13 1.92 -4.68 -3.27
CA ASP A 13 2.78 -5.23 -4.32
C ASP A 13 3.14 -4.18 -5.37
N LEU A 14 2.15 -3.37 -5.78
CA LEU A 14 2.41 -2.24 -6.67
C LEU A 14 3.31 -1.18 -6.03
N ILE A 15 3.16 -0.91 -4.73
CA ILE A 15 4.04 0.02 -4.02
C ILE A 15 5.47 -0.55 -3.94
N LYS A 16 5.65 -1.85 -3.71
CA LYS A 16 6.95 -2.54 -3.78
C LYS A 16 7.61 -2.38 -5.14
N GLN A 17 6.83 -2.39 -6.22
CA GLN A 17 7.29 -2.14 -7.59
C GLN A 17 7.56 -0.65 -7.88
N ASN A 18 7.52 0.22 -6.88
CA ASN A 18 7.78 1.65 -6.97
C ASN A 18 6.72 2.44 -7.77
N TYR A 19 5.49 1.93 -7.86
CA TYR A 19 4.39 2.67 -8.47
C TYR A 19 3.89 3.78 -7.53
N THR A 20 3.60 4.94 -8.10
CA THR A 20 2.98 6.08 -7.42
C THR A 20 1.49 5.83 -7.18
N SER A 21 0.89 6.58 -6.24
CA SER A 21 -0.56 6.49 -6.00
C SER A 21 -1.40 6.82 -7.23
N LYS A 22 -0.88 7.64 -8.15
CA LYS A 22 -1.51 7.93 -9.43
C LYS A 22 -1.47 6.71 -10.35
N GLU A 23 -0.32 6.10 -10.56
CA GLU A 23 -0.19 4.90 -11.40
C GLU A 23 -0.99 3.72 -10.85
N ILE A 24 -0.98 3.53 -9.52
CA ILE A 24 -1.80 2.51 -8.86
C ILE A 24 -3.29 2.77 -9.10
N SER A 25 -3.70 4.04 -9.05
CA SER A 25 -5.09 4.43 -9.29
C SER A 25 -5.53 4.13 -10.73
N GLU A 26 -4.65 4.37 -11.71
CA GLU A 26 -4.89 4.04 -13.11
C GLU A 26 -4.93 2.52 -13.33
N LYS A 27 -3.98 1.79 -12.74
CA LYS A 27 -3.86 0.33 -12.91
C LYS A 27 -5.00 -0.44 -12.25
N LEU A 28 -5.48 0.02 -11.09
CA LEU A 28 -6.63 -0.58 -10.38
C LEU A 28 -7.97 0.03 -10.81
N ASN A 29 -7.96 1.03 -11.69
CA ASN A 29 -9.14 1.75 -12.16
C ASN A 29 -9.98 2.29 -10.97
N ARG A 30 -9.30 2.99 -10.06
CA ARG A 30 -9.84 3.59 -8.84
C ARG A 30 -9.41 5.05 -8.74
N SER A 31 -10.15 5.85 -7.99
CA SER A 31 -9.72 7.23 -7.72
C SER A 31 -8.46 7.24 -6.84
N ILE A 32 -7.56 8.19 -7.07
CA ILE A 32 -6.36 8.42 -6.24
C ILE A 32 -6.72 8.47 -4.76
N LYS A 33 -7.83 9.16 -4.42
CA LYS A 33 -8.35 9.27 -3.05
C LYS A 33 -8.70 7.92 -2.42
N THR A 34 -9.17 6.96 -3.21
CA THR A 34 -9.42 5.58 -2.76
C THR A 34 -8.10 4.88 -2.45
N ILE A 35 -7.07 5.06 -3.29
CA ILE A 35 -5.73 4.51 -3.04
C ILE A 35 -5.12 5.13 -1.78
N GLU A 36 -5.26 6.44 -1.56
CA GLU A 36 -4.81 7.11 -0.34
C GLU A 36 -5.53 6.58 0.92
N ASN A 37 -6.84 6.35 0.84
CA ASN A 37 -7.61 5.71 1.91
C ASN A 37 -7.11 4.29 2.20
N HIS A 38 -6.83 3.49 1.16
CA HIS A 38 -6.26 2.15 1.32
C HIS A 38 -4.87 2.24 1.97
N ARG A 39 -3.98 3.11 1.49
CA ARG A 39 -2.66 3.33 2.11
C ARG A 39 -2.79 3.72 3.58
N SER A 40 -3.72 4.62 3.92
CA SER A 40 -3.97 5.02 5.31
C SER A 40 -4.48 3.86 6.16
N ASN A 41 -5.37 3.02 5.65
CA ASN A 41 -5.87 1.84 6.37
C ASN A 41 -4.78 0.78 6.55
N ILE A 42 -3.96 0.54 5.53
CA ILE A 42 -2.81 -0.36 5.60
C ILE A 42 -1.81 0.16 6.64
N CYS A 43 -1.51 1.46 6.60
CA CYS A 43 -0.65 2.12 7.56
C CYS A 43 -1.17 1.95 8.99
N LYS A 44 -2.47 2.17 9.24
CA LYS A 44 -3.10 1.92 10.54
C LYS A 44 -2.99 0.46 10.97
N LYS A 45 -3.22 -0.49 10.06
CA LYS A 45 -3.11 -1.94 10.34
C LYS A 45 -1.69 -2.38 10.67
N LEU A 46 -0.70 -1.76 10.05
CA LEU A 46 0.72 -2.00 10.29
C LEU A 46 1.32 -1.09 11.38
N ASN A 47 0.49 -0.21 11.95
CA ASN A 47 0.87 0.79 12.95
C ASN A 47 2.07 1.66 12.52
N ILE A 48 2.08 2.01 11.23
CA ILE A 48 3.09 2.88 10.61
C ILE A 48 2.45 4.20 10.21
N SER A 49 3.19 5.29 10.35
CA SER A 49 2.70 6.64 10.08
C SER A 49 3.73 7.38 9.23
N GLY A 50 3.28 8.03 8.15
CA GLY A 50 4.12 8.94 7.35
C GLY A 50 4.05 8.74 5.83
N SER A 51 4.41 9.79 5.10
CA SER A 51 4.62 9.76 3.66
C SER A 51 5.77 8.80 3.34
N ASN A 52 5.53 7.83 2.46
CA ASN A 52 6.48 6.76 2.10
C ASN A 52 6.88 5.80 3.24
N ALA A 53 6.30 5.92 4.44
CA ALA A 53 6.54 4.99 5.54
C ALA A 53 6.16 3.55 5.15
N LEU A 54 5.07 3.39 4.39
CA LEU A 54 4.66 2.10 3.85
C LEU A 54 5.70 1.51 2.90
N LEU A 55 6.24 2.31 1.97
CA LEU A 55 7.26 1.85 1.03
C LEU A 55 8.52 1.41 1.78
N ARG A 56 8.98 2.23 2.72
CA ARG A 56 10.15 1.91 3.52
C ARG A 56 9.96 0.67 4.38
N TYR A 57 8.80 0.53 5.00
CA TYR A 57 8.44 -0.66 5.77
C TYR A 57 8.46 -1.93 4.90
N LEU A 58 8.00 -1.85 3.65
CA LEU A 58 8.00 -2.96 2.70
C LEU A 58 9.40 -3.33 2.19
N ILE A 59 10.30 -2.35 2.10
CA ILE A 59 11.72 -2.56 1.77
C ILE A 59 12.44 -3.21 2.96
N GLU A 60 12.21 -2.72 4.18
CA GLU A 60 12.79 -3.24 5.42
C GLU A 60 12.22 -4.63 5.78
N ASN A 61 10.99 -4.95 5.35
CA ASN A 61 10.32 -6.22 5.61
C ASN A 61 9.90 -6.92 4.31
N PRO A 62 10.85 -7.50 3.55
CA PRO A 62 10.55 -8.14 2.27
C PRO A 62 9.59 -9.33 2.39
N ASN A 63 9.57 -10.00 3.55
CA ASN A 63 8.73 -11.17 3.87
C ASN A 63 7.30 -10.81 4.34
N ILE A 64 6.82 -9.57 4.15
CA ILE A 64 5.47 -9.20 4.61
C ILE A 64 4.33 -9.85 3.80
N ILE A 65 4.65 -10.63 2.76
CA ILE A 65 3.71 -11.22 1.79
C ILE A 65 3.78 -12.73 1.85
#